data_AF-A0A1V5NW13-F1
#
_entry.id   AF-A0A1V5NW13-F1
#
_cell.length_a   1.000
_cell.length_b   1.000
_cell.length_c   1.000
_cell.angle_alpha   90.00
_cell.angle_beta   90.00
_cell.angle_gamma   90.00
#
_symmetry.space_group_name_H-M   'P 1'
#
loop_
_entity.id
_entity.type
_entity.pdbx_description
1 polymer ?
#
loop_
_entity_poly.entity_id
_entity_poly.type
_entity_poly.pdbx_seq_one_letter_code
_entity_poly.pdbx_strand_id
1 'polypeptide(L)'
;MSASPHVEIGEDGLPNFAPGYTIKATGDVKEISFAELQEKASRKPIFQLGVKDTIKYPDTVTFCIYRFKGDYYNYDYDCHSRDHKIIREHFNFGNFPDRFKGLKINAKTCTRCGKCEEICQSINFKAVYQTEIGYAIDVDKCDVCGSCARECPVNAIESYC
;
A
#
# COMPACT_ATOMS: atom_id res chain seq x y z
N MET A 1 2.16 -22.12 3.86
CA MET A 1 0.76 -21.75 4.18
C MET A 1 0.09 -21.41 2.86
N SER A 2 -0.78 -22.28 2.35
CA SER A 2 -1.62 -21.94 1.20
C SER A 2 -2.75 -21.03 1.67
N ALA A 3 -3.09 -19.99 0.91
CA ALA A 3 -4.28 -19.19 1.19
C ALA A 3 -5.52 -20.10 1.15
N SER A 4 -6.37 -20.02 2.18
CA SER A 4 -7.66 -20.73 2.19
C SER A 4 -8.58 -20.08 1.15
N PRO A 5 -9.28 -20.85 0.31
CA PRO A 5 -10.25 -20.30 -0.64
C PRO A 5 -11.59 -19.94 0.03
N HIS A 6 -11.74 -20.19 1.33
CA HIS A 6 -12.98 -19.88 2.06
C HIS A 6 -13.02 -18.42 2.47
N VAL A 7 -14.11 -17.76 2.09
CA VAL A 7 -14.46 -16.40 2.50
C VAL A 7 -15.55 -16.52 3.56
N GLU A 8 -15.26 -16.06 4.77
CA GLU A 8 -16.26 -15.94 5.83
C GLU A 8 -16.99 -14.61 5.65
N ILE A 9 -18.31 -14.61 5.77
CA ILE A 9 -19.13 -13.39 5.69
C ILE A 9 -19.51 -13.00 7.11
N GLY A 10 -19.22 -11.76 7.49
CA GLY A 10 -19.59 -11.18 8.77
C GLY A 10 -21.10 -10.91 8.90
N GLU A 11 -21.54 -10.59 10.10
CA GLU A 11 -22.96 -10.27 10.39
C GLU A 11 -23.44 -9.00 9.66
N ASP A 12 -22.52 -8.12 9.28
CA ASP A 12 -22.75 -6.93 8.46
C ASP A 12 -22.90 -7.21 6.95
N GLY A 13 -22.76 -8.49 6.55
CA GLY A 13 -22.80 -8.92 5.16
C GLY A 13 -21.51 -8.65 4.38
N LEU A 14 -20.45 -8.17 5.04
CA LEU A 14 -19.14 -7.97 4.41
C LEU A 14 -18.26 -9.22 4.56
N PRO A 15 -17.37 -9.48 3.59
CA PRO A 15 -16.37 -10.53 3.75
C PRO A 15 -15.38 -10.17 4.86
N ASN A 16 -15.12 -11.13 5.74
CA ASN A 16 -14.05 -11.07 6.73
C ASN A 16 -12.71 -11.21 6.02
N PHE A 17 -11.84 -10.21 6.16
CA PHE A 17 -10.51 -10.24 5.58
C PHE A 17 -9.49 -10.53 6.67
N ALA A 18 -8.96 -11.77 6.67
CA ALA A 18 -7.88 -12.12 7.57
C ALA A 18 -6.72 -11.10 7.46
N PRO A 19 -6.17 -10.64 8.60
CA PRO A 19 -5.05 -9.70 8.61
C PRO A 19 -3.88 -10.23 7.80
N GLY A 20 -3.16 -9.33 7.13
CA GLY A 20 -2.14 -9.74 6.20
C GLY A 20 -1.27 -8.60 5.70
N TYR A 21 -0.59 -8.88 4.60
CA TYR A 21 0.37 -7.96 4.01
C TYR A 21 0.10 -7.76 2.54
N THR A 22 0.19 -6.52 2.09
CA THR A 22 0.18 -6.18 0.67
C THR A 22 1.28 -5.17 0.36
N ILE A 23 1.76 -5.18 -0.87
CA ILE A 23 2.79 -4.26 -1.34
C ILE A 23 2.27 -3.56 -2.58
N LYS A 24 2.38 -2.24 -2.61
CA LYS A 24 2.27 -1.45 -3.83
C LYS A 24 3.66 -1.00 -4.23
N ALA A 25 4.10 -1.38 -5.42
CA ALA A 25 5.40 -0.96 -5.94
C ALA A 25 5.25 -0.27 -7.30
N THR A 26 6.15 0.66 -7.59
CA THR A 26 6.30 1.30 -8.90
C THR A 26 7.80 1.44 -9.18
N GLY A 27 8.21 1.04 -10.37
CA GLY A 27 9.62 1.05 -10.73
C GLY A 27 9.84 0.76 -12.18
N ASP A 28 11.11 0.72 -12.56
CA ASP A 28 11.53 0.38 -13.91
C ASP A 28 11.70 -1.13 -14.04
N VAL A 29 11.20 -1.63 -15.15
CA VAL A 29 11.31 -3.02 -15.54
C VAL A 29 12.21 -3.15 -16.76
N LYS A 30 12.89 -4.28 -16.85
CA LYS A 30 13.55 -4.73 -18.07
C LYS A 30 13.13 -6.15 -18.39
N GLU A 31 13.02 -6.46 -19.67
CA GLU A 31 12.80 -7.83 -20.10
C GLU A 31 14.04 -8.68 -19.79
N ILE A 32 13.83 -9.94 -19.43
CA ILE A 32 14.86 -10.93 -19.17
C ILE A 32 14.71 -12.04 -20.21
N SER A 33 15.77 -12.27 -20.98
CA SER A 33 15.79 -13.38 -21.94
C SER A 33 15.73 -14.73 -21.23
N PHE A 34 15.24 -15.76 -21.94
CA PHE A 34 15.23 -17.12 -21.40
C PHE A 34 16.63 -17.62 -21.02
N ALA A 35 17.66 -17.28 -21.81
CA ALA A 35 19.05 -17.63 -21.51
C ALA A 35 19.55 -16.98 -20.20
N GLU A 36 19.24 -15.70 -19.98
CA GLU A 36 19.57 -15.03 -18.72
C GLU A 36 18.83 -15.65 -17.53
N LEU A 37 17.55 -16.02 -17.71
CA LEU A 37 16.76 -16.70 -16.67
C LEU A 37 17.36 -18.07 -16.30
N GLN A 38 17.81 -18.85 -17.29
CA GLN A 38 18.52 -20.12 -17.07
C GLN A 38 19.85 -19.92 -16.33
N GLU A 39 20.64 -18.91 -16.70
CA GLU A 39 21.87 -18.56 -16.00
C GLU A 39 21.59 -18.24 -14.53
N LYS A 40 20.57 -17.42 -14.24
CA LYS A 40 20.17 -17.11 -12.87
C LYS A 40 19.72 -18.36 -12.10
N ALA A 41 18.95 -19.24 -12.72
CA ALA A 41 18.47 -20.48 -12.11
C ALA A 41 19.60 -21.47 -11.79
N SER A 42 20.68 -21.49 -12.57
CA SER A 42 21.88 -22.29 -12.28
C SER A 42 22.58 -21.86 -10.99
N ARG A 43 22.45 -20.57 -10.62
CA ARG A 43 23.08 -19.98 -9.43
C ARG A 43 22.16 -19.94 -8.22
N LYS A 44 20.86 -19.71 -8.43
CA LYS A 44 19.86 -19.58 -7.36
C LYS A 44 18.62 -20.42 -7.68
N PRO A 45 18.32 -21.47 -6.89
CA PRO A 45 17.18 -22.35 -7.12
C PRO A 45 15.81 -21.66 -7.17
N ILE A 46 15.67 -20.48 -6.56
CA ILE A 46 14.42 -19.70 -6.56
C ILE A 46 13.92 -19.35 -7.97
N PHE A 47 14.80 -19.26 -8.96
CA PHE A 47 14.42 -18.96 -10.35
C PHE A 47 14.02 -20.19 -11.18
N GLN A 48 14.14 -21.41 -10.63
CA GLN A 48 13.79 -22.63 -11.36
C GLN A 48 12.31 -22.69 -11.77
N LEU A 49 11.41 -22.11 -10.97
CA LEU A 49 10.00 -22.04 -11.31
C LEU A 49 9.80 -21.25 -12.62
N GLY A 50 10.43 -20.08 -12.74
CA GLY A 50 10.34 -19.27 -13.96
C GLY A 50 10.83 -20.04 -15.20
N VAL A 51 11.93 -20.78 -15.09
CA VAL A 51 12.43 -21.62 -16.20
C VAL A 51 11.40 -22.68 -16.60
N LYS A 52 10.80 -23.37 -15.63
CA LYS A 52 9.79 -24.41 -15.89
C LYS A 52 8.53 -23.82 -16.52
N ASP A 53 8.08 -22.66 -16.04
CA ASP A 53 6.91 -21.97 -16.57
C ASP A 53 7.15 -21.47 -17.99
N THR A 54 8.31 -20.90 -18.31
CA THR A 54 8.65 -20.49 -19.69
C THR A 54 8.70 -21.69 -20.65
N ILE A 55 9.23 -22.84 -20.24
CA ILE A 55 9.22 -24.07 -21.07
C ILE A 55 7.78 -24.55 -21.31
N LYS A 56 6.94 -24.51 -20.26
CA LYS A 56 5.54 -24.96 -20.34
C LYS A 56 4.67 -23.99 -21.16
N TYR A 57 4.96 -22.70 -21.09
CA TYR A 57 4.20 -21.62 -21.70
C TYR A 57 5.14 -20.69 -22.49
N PRO A 58 5.50 -21.06 -23.73
CA PRO A 58 6.57 -20.41 -24.49
C PRO A 58 6.30 -18.95 -24.85
N ASP A 59 5.03 -18.52 -24.86
CA ASP A 59 4.64 -17.13 -25.12
C ASP A 59 4.79 -16.21 -23.87
N THR A 60 5.21 -16.77 -22.72
CA THR A 60 5.39 -16.00 -21.49
C THR A 60 6.65 -15.13 -21.57
N VAL A 61 6.47 -13.82 -21.41
CA VAL A 61 7.58 -12.86 -21.30
C VAL A 61 7.92 -12.61 -19.83
N THR A 62 9.20 -12.66 -19.48
CA THR A 62 9.67 -12.42 -18.10
C THR A 62 10.27 -11.03 -17.97
N PHE A 63 9.79 -10.26 -16.99
CA PHE A 63 10.36 -8.96 -16.64
C PHE A 63 11.02 -8.99 -15.26
N CYS A 64 12.10 -8.23 -15.10
CA CYS A 64 12.72 -7.94 -13.81
C CYS A 64 12.55 -6.46 -13.47
N ILE A 65 11.91 -6.20 -12.33
CA ILE A 65 11.93 -4.87 -11.70
C ILE A 65 13.29 -4.69 -11.00
N TYR A 66 14.09 -3.73 -11.46
CA TYR A 66 15.50 -3.61 -11.03
C TYR A 66 15.81 -2.34 -10.21
N ARG A 67 14.90 -1.37 -10.24
CA ARG A 67 14.85 -0.25 -9.30
C ARG A 67 13.40 0.17 -9.13
N PHE A 68 12.95 0.34 -7.89
CA PHE A 68 11.56 0.59 -7.58
C PHE A 68 11.40 1.20 -6.20
N LYS A 69 10.26 1.83 -5.98
CA LYS A 69 9.82 2.26 -4.67
C LYS A 69 8.42 1.75 -4.40
N GLY A 70 7.99 1.83 -3.16
CA GLY A 70 6.66 1.38 -2.83
C GLY A 70 6.33 1.54 -1.36
N ASP A 71 5.17 1.02 -1.04
CA ASP A 71 4.61 1.01 0.29
C ASP A 71 4.25 -0.44 0.63
N TYR A 72 4.70 -0.88 1.79
CA TYR A 72 4.31 -2.13 2.42
C TYR A 72 3.20 -1.83 3.41
N TYR A 73 2.09 -2.57 3.31
CA TYR A 73 0.93 -2.40 4.16
C TYR A 73 0.72 -3.67 4.98
N ASN A 74 0.93 -3.57 6.28
CA ASN A 74 0.43 -4.54 7.26
C ASN A 74 -1.02 -4.15 7.58
N TYR A 75 -1.98 -4.82 6.95
CA TYR A 75 -3.39 -4.49 7.07
C TYR A 75 -4.11 -5.42 8.04
N ASP A 76 -5.11 -4.86 8.72
CA ASP A 76 -6.06 -5.51 9.60
C ASP A 76 -7.35 -4.70 9.54
N TYR A 77 -8.16 -4.91 8.49
CA TYR A 77 -9.30 -4.04 8.19
C TYR A 77 -10.39 -4.11 9.26
N ASP A 78 -10.50 -5.26 9.93
CA ASP A 78 -11.46 -5.51 11.00
C ASP A 78 -10.87 -5.21 12.39
N CYS A 79 -9.64 -4.69 12.44
CA CYS A 79 -8.97 -4.23 13.67
C CYS A 79 -8.89 -5.30 14.76
N HIS A 80 -8.64 -6.56 14.37
CA HIS A 80 -8.55 -7.68 15.31
C HIS A 80 -7.36 -7.57 16.27
N SER A 81 -6.23 -7.08 15.78
CA SER A 81 -4.94 -7.03 16.49
C SER A 81 -4.54 -5.65 16.98
N ARG A 82 -5.19 -4.59 16.48
CA ARG A 82 -4.85 -3.20 16.76
C ARG A 82 -6.06 -2.29 16.51
N ASP A 83 -5.98 -1.05 16.95
CA ASP A 83 -7.12 -0.13 16.92
C ASP A 83 -7.25 0.70 15.63
N HIS A 84 -6.50 0.34 14.58
CA HIS A 84 -6.47 1.03 13.29
C HIS A 84 -6.16 0.06 12.15
N LYS A 85 -6.63 0.38 10.93
CA LYS A 85 -6.66 -0.59 9.83
C LYS A 85 -5.30 -0.98 9.23
N ILE A 86 -4.30 -0.11 9.26
CA ILE A 86 -3.03 -0.37 8.55
C ILE A 86 -1.80 0.19 9.27
N ILE A 87 -0.66 -0.47 9.07
CA ILE A 87 0.66 0.12 9.25
C ILE A 87 1.34 0.10 7.88
N ARG A 88 1.73 1.28 7.41
CA ARG A 88 2.33 1.54 6.11
C ARG A 88 3.80 1.89 6.32
N GLU A 89 4.66 1.17 5.62
CA GLU A 89 6.10 1.45 5.59
C GLU A 89 6.55 1.73 4.16
N HIS A 90 7.20 2.87 3.96
CA HIS A 90 7.73 3.26 2.67
C HIS A 90 9.12 2.66 2.42
N PHE A 91 9.38 2.17 1.21
CA PHE A 91 10.68 1.62 0.83
C PHE A 91 11.13 2.09 -0.55
N ASN A 92 12.46 2.09 -0.75
CA ASN A 92 13.10 2.40 -2.03
C ASN A 92 14.25 1.44 -2.29
N PHE A 93 14.30 0.90 -3.50
CA PHE A 93 15.31 -0.03 -3.97
C PHE A 93 15.94 0.49 -5.27
N GLY A 94 17.27 0.48 -5.34
CA GLY A 94 18.00 0.87 -6.55
C GLY A 94 17.93 2.38 -6.85
N ASN A 95 17.76 3.23 -5.82
CA ASN A 95 17.71 4.68 -5.92
C ASN A 95 16.69 5.17 -6.96
N PHE A 96 15.48 4.59 -6.94
CA PHE A 96 14.41 5.02 -7.82
C PHE A 96 13.95 6.45 -7.44
N PRO A 97 13.61 7.34 -8.40
CA PRO A 97 13.19 8.70 -8.08
C PRO A 97 12.05 8.75 -7.07
N ASP A 98 12.32 9.37 -5.92
CA ASP A 98 11.39 9.41 -4.81
C ASP A 98 10.83 10.80 -4.51
N ARG A 99 9.54 10.82 -4.24
CA ARG A 99 8.77 12.00 -3.87
C ARG A 99 7.66 11.54 -2.96
N PHE A 100 7.34 12.37 -1.98
CA PHE A 100 6.27 12.11 -1.03
C PHE A 100 4.97 11.72 -1.77
N LYS A 101 4.34 10.64 -1.30
CA LYS A 101 3.01 10.20 -1.77
C LYS A 101 2.07 10.00 -0.59
N GLY A 102 0.96 10.71 -0.60
CA GLY A 102 0.00 10.69 0.50
C GLY A 102 -0.81 11.97 0.57
N LEU A 103 -1.47 12.17 1.71
CA LEU A 103 -2.27 13.35 1.98
C LEU A 103 -1.55 14.27 2.97
N LYS A 104 -1.66 15.58 2.79
CA LYS A 104 -1.19 16.59 3.75
C LYS A 104 -2.28 17.63 4.00
N ILE A 105 -2.39 18.06 5.26
CA ILE A 105 -3.28 19.16 5.65
C ILE A 105 -2.47 20.46 5.64
N ASN A 106 -2.96 21.46 4.92
CA ASN A 106 -2.40 22.79 4.89
C ASN A 106 -2.85 23.57 6.13
N ALA A 107 -1.95 23.76 7.08
CA ALA A 107 -2.24 24.44 8.35
C ALA A 107 -2.66 25.91 8.18
N LYS A 108 -2.31 26.58 7.08
CA LYS A 108 -2.71 27.98 6.83
C LYS A 108 -4.16 28.10 6.38
N THR A 109 -4.67 27.09 5.67
CA THR A 109 -6.07 27.03 5.20
C THR A 109 -6.97 26.34 6.22
N CYS A 110 -6.42 25.48 7.08
CA CYS A 110 -7.16 24.73 8.08
C CYS A 110 -7.88 25.64 9.08
N THR A 111 -9.21 25.48 9.20
CA THR A 111 -10.04 26.19 10.19
C THR A 111 -10.15 25.47 11.53
N ARG A 112 -9.48 24.33 11.69
CA ARG A 112 -9.50 23.49 12.90
C ARG A 112 -10.87 22.94 13.28
N CYS A 113 -11.74 22.70 12.30
CA CYS A 113 -13.11 22.24 12.53
C CYS A 113 -13.29 20.76 12.94
N GLY A 114 -12.23 19.93 12.92
CA GLY A 114 -12.28 18.53 13.39
C GLY A 114 -12.87 17.49 12.44
N LYS A 115 -13.65 17.88 11.42
CA LYS A 115 -14.33 16.93 10.50
C LYS A 115 -13.42 15.87 9.85
N CYS A 116 -12.19 16.24 9.50
CA CYS A 116 -11.20 15.32 8.93
C CYS A 116 -10.78 14.21 9.91
N GLU A 117 -10.71 14.53 11.21
CA GLU A 117 -10.41 13.57 12.26
C GLU A 117 -11.61 12.67 12.53
N GLU A 118 -12.80 13.25 12.68
CA GLU A 118 -14.05 12.52 12.91
C GLU A 118 -14.29 11.45 11.84
N ILE A 119 -14.18 11.81 10.54
CA ILE A 119 -14.38 10.85 9.45
C ILE A 119 -13.27 9.80 9.39
N CYS A 120 -12.05 10.12 9.80
CA CYS A 120 -10.94 9.16 9.80
C CYS A 120 -11.05 8.15 10.95
N GLN A 121 -11.61 8.59 12.08
CA GLN A 121 -11.93 7.72 13.22
C GLN A 121 -13.14 6.82 12.92
N SER A 122 -14.20 7.33 12.29
CA SER A 122 -15.42 6.55 12.01
C SER A 122 -15.20 5.37 11.06
N ILE A 123 -14.15 5.44 10.23
CA ILE A 123 -13.73 4.36 9.34
C ILE A 123 -12.52 3.57 9.85
N ASN A 124 -12.15 3.76 11.13
CA ASN A 124 -11.06 3.08 11.84
C ASN A 124 -9.66 3.20 11.23
N PHE A 125 -9.38 4.23 10.41
CA PHE A 125 -7.98 4.51 10.02
C PHE A 125 -7.22 5.25 11.12
N LYS A 126 -7.89 6.17 11.83
CA LYS A 126 -7.31 6.97 12.93
C LYS A 126 -5.95 7.60 12.59
N ALA A 127 -5.78 7.97 11.33
CA ALA A 127 -4.56 8.55 10.80
C ALA A 127 -4.51 10.07 10.97
N VAL A 128 -5.64 10.73 11.21
CA VAL A 128 -5.68 12.18 11.43
C VAL A 128 -5.61 12.45 12.94
N TYR A 129 -4.75 13.38 13.35
CA TYR A 129 -4.59 13.78 14.75
C TYR A 129 -4.47 15.30 14.90
N GLN A 130 -4.89 15.81 16.05
CA GLN A 130 -4.79 17.23 16.38
C GLN A 130 -3.35 17.65 16.72
N THR A 131 -2.99 18.86 16.33
CA THR A 131 -1.71 19.55 16.63
C THR A 131 -2.00 20.94 17.19
N GLU A 132 -0.98 21.65 17.68
CA GLU A 132 -1.12 23.03 18.18
C GLU A 132 -1.68 24.01 17.14
N ILE A 133 -1.35 23.78 15.86
CA ILE A 133 -1.69 24.69 14.76
C ILE A 133 -2.87 24.22 13.90
N GLY A 134 -3.43 23.04 14.16
CA GLY A 134 -4.52 22.46 13.38
C GLY A 134 -4.51 20.94 13.42
N TYR A 135 -4.59 20.28 12.28
CA TYR A 135 -4.58 18.82 12.16
C TYR A 135 -3.44 18.35 11.25
N ALA A 136 -2.95 17.15 11.50
CA ALA A 136 -1.94 16.47 10.68
C ALA A 136 -2.36 15.03 10.36
N ILE A 137 -1.69 14.42 9.39
CA ILE A 137 -1.93 13.04 8.95
C ILE A 137 -0.69 12.21 9.27
N ASP A 138 -0.89 11.17 10.07
CA ASP A 138 0.02 10.05 10.27
C ASP A 138 0.02 9.21 8.98
N VAL A 139 1.09 9.35 8.22
CA VAL A 139 1.22 8.73 6.90
C VAL A 139 1.34 7.21 7.00
N ASP A 140 1.77 6.70 8.15
CA ASP A 140 1.96 5.27 8.41
C ASP A 140 0.60 4.59 8.67
N LYS A 141 -0.43 5.34 9.05
CA LYS A 141 -1.80 4.81 9.23
C LYS A 141 -2.74 5.16 8.09
N CYS A 142 -2.28 5.96 7.12
CA CYS A 142 -3.10 6.49 6.05
C CYS A 142 -2.98 5.67 4.77
N ASP A 143 -4.11 5.10 4.32
CA ASP A 143 -4.21 4.37 3.05
C ASP A 143 -4.48 5.30 1.84
N VAL A 144 -4.60 6.60 2.09
CA VAL A 144 -4.90 7.62 1.08
C VAL A 144 -6.32 7.47 0.51
N CYS A 145 -7.30 6.97 1.28
CA CYS A 145 -8.70 6.82 0.84
C CYS A 145 -9.38 8.15 0.45
N GLY A 146 -8.91 9.28 0.96
CA GLY A 146 -9.39 10.61 0.58
C GLY A 146 -10.69 11.07 1.27
N SER A 147 -11.26 10.30 2.20
CA SER A 147 -12.48 10.69 2.92
C SER A 147 -12.33 12.01 3.67
N CYS A 148 -11.19 12.23 4.33
CA CYS A 148 -10.91 13.50 5.03
C CYS A 148 -10.87 14.70 4.06
N ALA A 149 -10.38 14.51 2.84
CA ALA A 149 -10.33 15.58 1.84
C ALA A 149 -11.74 15.95 1.36
N ARG A 150 -12.61 14.95 1.16
CA ARG A 150 -14.01 15.14 0.79
C ARG A 150 -14.80 15.91 1.86
N GLU A 151 -14.58 15.60 3.13
CA GLU A 151 -15.29 16.22 4.26
C GLU A 151 -14.76 17.63 4.61
N CYS A 152 -13.60 18.03 4.08
CA CYS A 152 -12.98 19.30 4.42
C CYS A 152 -13.75 20.47 3.78
N PRO A 153 -14.41 21.35 4.55
CA PRO A 153 -15.27 22.41 4.00
C PRO A 153 -14.49 23.54 3.31
N VAL A 154 -13.17 23.59 3.52
CA VAL A 154 -12.27 24.63 3.00
C VAL A 154 -11.18 24.07 2.08
N ASN A 155 -11.30 22.80 1.66
CA ASN A 155 -10.35 22.13 0.76
C ASN A 155 -8.89 22.26 1.22
N ALA A 156 -8.62 22.14 2.53
CA ALA A 156 -7.28 22.28 3.10
C ALA A 156 -6.41 21.02 2.96
N ILE A 157 -6.86 19.97 2.28
CA ILE A 157 -6.15 18.69 2.18
C ILE A 157 -5.68 18.47 0.75
N GLU A 158 -4.37 18.32 0.59
CA GLU A 158 -3.71 18.11 -0.69
C GLU A 158 -3.31 16.65 -0.87
N SER A 159 -3.49 16.12 -2.08
CA SER A 159 -3.09 14.76 -2.46
C SER A 159 -1.85 14.78 -3.34
N TYR A 160 -0.88 13.94 -2.98
CA TYR A 160 0.38 13.77 -3.68
C TYR A 160 0.44 12.35 -4.26
N CYS A 161 0.35 12.23 -5.59
CA CYS A 161 0.33 10.96 -6.33
C CYS A 161 1.64 10.61 -7.05
#